data_AF-A0A4Z1KJB8-F1
#
_entry.id   AF-A0A4Z1KJB8-F1
#
_cell.length_a   1.000
_cell.length_b   1.000
_cell.length_c   1.000
_cell.angle_alpha   90.00
_cell.angle_beta   90.00
_cell.angle_gamma   90.00
#
_symmetry.space_group_name_H-M   'P 1'
#
loop_
_entity.id
_entity.type
_entity.pdbx_description
1 polymer ?
#
loop_
_entity_poly.entity_id
_entity_poly.type
_entity_poly.pdbx_seq_one_letter_code
_entity_poly.pdbx_strand_id
1 'polypeptide(L)'
;MTTMGIASKRLGKELTKIHQSLPPGITLVSAEDFKEWLVDICVLDSNPLYQGETYRIKLVFTPNYPIGTSLSLSPLQSFIPSPPIPSTPPPRTPS
;
A
#
# COMPACT_ATOMS: atom_id res chain seq x y z
N MET A 1 11.12 16.39 -26.16
CA MET A 1 11.43 15.01 -25.76
C MET A 1 11.69 15.02 -24.26
N THR A 2 10.72 14.60 -23.46
CA THR A 2 10.85 14.62 -21.99
C THR A 2 11.81 13.50 -21.59
N THR A 3 13.02 13.84 -21.16
CA THR A 3 14.01 12.85 -20.72
C THR A 3 13.42 12.03 -19.59
N MET A 4 13.16 10.74 -19.83
CA MET A 4 12.72 9.79 -18.80
C MET A 4 13.77 9.79 -17.68
N GLY A 5 13.41 10.39 -16.54
CA GLY A 5 14.33 10.58 -15.42
C GLY A 5 14.88 9.26 -14.90
N ILE A 6 16.09 9.29 -14.36
CA ILE A 6 16.77 8.12 -13.75
C ILE A 6 15.86 7.45 -12.71
N ALA A 7 15.10 8.26 -11.96
CA ALA A 7 14.09 7.81 -10.99
C ALA A 7 13.05 6.86 -11.63
N SER A 8 12.38 7.27 -12.70
CA SER A 8 11.34 6.45 -13.36
C SER A 8 11.91 5.13 -13.90
N LYS A 9 13.13 5.14 -14.45
CA LYS A 9 13.81 3.92 -14.91
C LYS A 9 14.12 2.97 -13.75
N ARG A 10 14.50 3.50 -12.57
CA ARG A 10 14.76 2.67 -11.39
C ARG A 10 13.47 2.11 -10.81
N LEU A 11 12.43 2.94 -10.70
CA LEU A 11 11.13 2.54 -10.17
C LEU A 11 10.44 1.49 -11.06
N GLY A 12 10.57 1.58 -12.38
CA GLY A 12 10.09 0.53 -13.28
C GLY A 12 10.76 -0.84 -13.02
N LYS A 13 12.07 -0.86 -12.72
CA LYS A 13 12.77 -2.10 -12.35
C LYS A 13 12.30 -2.65 -11.01
N GLU A 14 12.10 -1.79 -10.01
CA GLU A 14 11.58 -2.24 -8.70
C GLU A 14 10.13 -2.75 -8.82
N LEU A 15 9.27 -2.07 -9.58
CA LEU A 15 7.88 -2.51 -9.83
C LEU A 15 7.83 -3.88 -10.51
N THR A 16 8.73 -4.14 -11.46
CA THR A 16 8.83 -5.44 -12.13
C THR A 16 9.18 -6.56 -11.14
N LYS A 17 10.09 -6.30 -10.19
CA LYS A 17 10.43 -7.27 -9.14
C LYS A 17 9.26 -7.52 -8.18
N ILE A 18 8.52 -6.46 -7.85
CA ILE A 18 7.34 -6.54 -6.99
C ILE A 18 6.26 -7.43 -7.63
N HIS A 19 6.03 -7.27 -8.94
CA HIS A 19 5.11 -8.15 -9.67
C HIS A 19 5.61 -9.60 -9.80
N GLN A 20 6.93 -9.83 -9.73
CA GLN A 20 7.49 -11.19 -9.74
C GLN A 20 7.33 -11.89 -8.39
N SER A 21 7.64 -11.20 -7.30
CA SER A 21 7.58 -11.76 -5.96
C SER A 21 7.47 -10.66 -4.91
N LEU A 22 6.42 -10.73 -4.10
CA LEU A 22 6.28 -9.97 -2.86
C LEU A 22 6.48 -10.91 -1.67
N PRO A 23 7.14 -10.45 -0.59
CA PRO A 23 7.14 -11.18 0.66
C PRO A 23 5.70 -11.41 1.15
N PRO A 24 5.43 -12.53 1.84
CA PRO A 24 4.12 -12.77 2.41
C PRO A 24 3.78 -11.64 3.39
N GLY A 25 2.51 -11.26 3.42
CA GLY A 25 2.02 -10.15 4.23
C GLY A 25 2.32 -8.76 3.69
N ILE A 26 2.90 -8.63 2.49
CA ILE A 26 3.04 -7.36 1.78
C ILE A 26 2.22 -7.41 0.49
N THR A 27 1.36 -6.41 0.29
CA THR A 27 0.53 -6.29 -0.93
C THR A 27 0.73 -4.92 -1.56
N LEU A 28 1.05 -4.87 -2.85
CA LEU A 28 1.07 -3.61 -3.59
C LEU A 28 -0.37 -3.23 -3.98
N VAL A 29 -0.82 -2.05 -3.54
CA VAL A 29 -2.17 -1.54 -3.79
C VAL A 29 -2.19 -0.64 -5.03
N SER A 30 -1.20 0.24 -5.17
CA SER A 30 -1.10 1.15 -6.33
C SER A 30 0.34 1.61 -6.54
N ALA A 31 0.75 1.78 -7.80
CA ALA A 31 2.10 2.21 -8.18
C ALA A 31 2.19 2.96 -9.53
N GLU A 32 1.07 3.46 -10.05
CA GLU A 32 0.91 3.82 -11.47
C GLU A 32 1.77 5.01 -11.91
N ASP A 33 2.00 6.00 -11.04
CA ASP A 33 2.63 7.27 -11.42
C ASP A 33 4.14 7.33 -11.23
N PHE A 34 4.80 6.27 -10.77
CA PHE A 34 6.23 6.27 -10.36
C PHE A 34 6.61 7.44 -9.44
N LYS A 35 5.63 7.95 -8.67
CA LYS A 35 5.77 9.05 -7.71
C LYS A 35 5.22 8.65 -6.36
N GLU A 36 4.08 7.98 -6.33
CA GLU A 36 3.44 7.55 -5.11
C GLU A 36 3.04 6.09 -5.20
N TRP A 37 3.51 5.26 -4.27
CA TRP A 37 3.09 3.87 -4.15
C TRP A 37 2.35 3.64 -2.84
N LEU A 38 1.29 2.84 -2.89
CA LEU A 38 0.54 2.40 -1.74
C LEU A 38 0.82 0.91 -1.51
N VAL A 39 1.25 0.57 -0.31
CA VAL A 39 1.64 -0.79 0.06
C VAL A 39 0.96 -1.17 1.36
N ASP A 40 0.26 -2.29 1.38
CA ASP A 40 -0.31 -2.86 2.58
C ASP A 40 0.68 -3.85 3.22
N ILE A 41 0.83 -3.76 4.53
CA ILE A 41 1.68 -4.64 5.34
C ILE A 41 0.83 -5.23 6.46
N CYS A 42 0.81 -6.55 6.57
CA CYS A 42 0.29 -7.26 7.74
C CYS A 42 1.42 -8.01 8.45
N VAL A 43 1.39 -7.98 9.77
CA VAL A 43 2.36 -8.68 10.60
C VAL A 43 1.96 -10.15 10.66
N LEU A 44 2.80 -11.03 10.12
CA LEU A 44 2.54 -12.46 10.07
C LEU A 44 2.92 -13.21 11.36
N ASP A 45 3.63 -12.53 12.26
CA ASP A 45 4.03 -13.09 13.55
C ASP A 45 2.86 -13.04 14.54
N SER A 46 2.91 -13.88 15.58
CA SER A 46 1.92 -13.92 16.66
C SER A 46 2.08 -12.75 17.64
N ASN A 47 2.56 -11.60 17.18
CA ASN A 47 2.72 -10.41 18.01
C ASN A 47 1.35 -9.77 18.27
N PRO A 48 0.83 -9.80 19.51
CA PRO A 48 -0.55 -9.43 19.81
C PRO A 48 -0.88 -7.97 19.55
N LEU A 49 0.12 -7.08 19.42
CA LEU A 49 -0.09 -5.67 19.11
C LEU A 49 -0.48 -5.41 17.64
N TYR A 50 -0.14 -6.33 16.74
CA TYR A 50 -0.32 -6.17 15.29
C TYR A 50 -1.08 -7.34 14.65
N GLN A 51 -1.53 -8.30 15.46
CA GLN A 51 -2.18 -9.51 14.99
C GLN A 51 -3.54 -9.19 14.37
N GLY A 52 -3.74 -9.57 13.11
CA GLY A 52 -4.98 -9.31 12.37
C GLY A 52 -5.10 -7.90 11.82
N GLU A 53 -4.11 -7.03 12.06
CA GLU A 53 -4.11 -5.66 11.56
C GLU A 53 -3.36 -5.56 10.22
N THR A 54 -3.87 -4.70 9.35
CA THR A 54 -3.21 -4.35 8.07
C THR A 54 -2.96 -2.85 8.04
N TYR A 55 -1.71 -2.48 7.77
CA TYR A 55 -1.25 -1.10 7.72
C TYR A 55 -0.94 -0.71 6.28
N ARG A 56 -1.48 0.43 5.84
CA ARG A 56 -1.14 0.98 4.53
C ARG A 56 -0.03 2.00 4.65
N ILE A 57 1.03 1.82 3.90
CA ILE A 57 2.15 2.75 3.81
C ILE A 57 2.06 3.47 2.48
N LYS A 58 2.20 4.80 2.53
CA LYS A 58 2.38 5.63 1.34
C LYS A 58 3.88 5.91 1.15
N LEU A 59 4.43 5.46 0.03
CA LEU A 59 5.78 5.74 -0.41
C LEU A 59 5.73 6.91 -1.39
N VAL A 60 6.46 8.00 -1.13
CA VAL A 60 6.57 9.13 -2.07
C VAL A 60 8.01 9.24 -2.58
N PHE A 61 8.18 9.16 -3.90
CA PHE A 61 9.46 9.23 -4.60
C PHE A 61 9.73 10.62 -5.17
N THR A 62 10.91 11.15 -4.89
CA THR A 62 11.37 12.42 -5.44
C THR A 62 12.15 12.21 -6.74
N PRO A 63 12.26 13.23 -7.61
CA PRO A 63 13.05 13.16 -8.84
C PRO A 63 14.54 12.84 -8.61
N ASN A 64 15.05 13.10 -7.41
CA ASN A 64 16.43 12.80 -7.00
C ASN A 64 16.66 11.33 -6.61
N TYR A 65 15.63 10.49 -6.67
CA TYR A 65 15.77 9.07 -6.44
C TYR A 65 16.64 8.41 -7.52
N PRO A 66 17.60 7.53 -7.17
CA PRO A 66 17.87 6.96 -5.84
C PRO A 66 18.98 7.67 -5.03
N ILE A 67 19.53 8.78 -5.52
CA ILE A 67 20.78 9.38 -5.03
C ILE A 67 20.58 10.18 -3.73
N GLY A 68 19.39 10.73 -3.50
CA GLY A 68 18.99 11.28 -2.21
C GLY A 68 18.12 10.29 -1.45
N THR A 69 18.49 9.96 -0.20
CA THR A 69 17.65 9.22 0.76
C THR A 69 16.43 10.06 1.13
N SER A 70 15.48 10.19 0.22
CA SER A 70 14.22 10.87 0.43
C SER A 70 13.11 9.95 -0.06
N LEU A 71 13.00 8.82 0.65
CA LEU A 71 11.77 8.03 0.70
C LEU A 71 11.06 8.53 1.95
N SER A 72 10.07 9.42 1.80
CA SER A 72 9.24 9.81 2.93
C SER A 72 8.21 8.70 3.15
N LEU A 73 8.33 8.00 4.28
CA LEU A 73 7.39 6.98 4.71
C LEU A 73 6.38 7.63 5.66
N SER A 74 5.15 7.84 5.19
CA SER A 74 4.04 8.16 6.08
C SER A 74 3.17 6.92 6.28
N PRO A 75 3.07 6.39 7.52
CA PRO A 75 2.09 5.37 7.84
C PRO A 75 0.70 6.00 7.69
N LEU A 76 -0.16 5.41 6.88
CA LEU A 76 -1.60 5.67 6.97
C LEU A 76 -2.13 4.72 8.04
N GLN A 77 -2.60 5.29 9.16
CA GLN A 77 -3.16 4.54 10.28
C GLN A 77 -4.27 3.60 9.79
N SER A 78 -4.26 2.37 10.32
CA SER A 78 -5.16 1.24 10.09
C SER A 78 -6.43 1.54 9.27
N PHE A 79 -6.55 0.89 8.10
CA PHE A 79 -7.87 0.67 7.53
C PHE A 79 -8.59 -0.29 8.47
N ILE A 80 -9.45 0.24 9.34
CA ILE A 80 -10.46 -0.58 9.99
C ILE A 80 -11.24 -1.22 8.84
N PRO A 81 -11.24 -2.56 8.68
CA PRO A 81 -12.12 -3.19 7.70
C PRO A 81 -13.52 -2.70 8.04
N SER A 82 -14.17 -2.03 7.08
CA SER A 82 -15.56 -1.64 7.28
C SER A 82 -16.30 -2.87 7.79
N PRO A 83 -17.03 -2.79 8.92
CA PRO A 83 -17.77 -3.94 9.39
C PRO A 83 -18.61 -4.45 8.21
N PRO A 84 -18.70 -5.77 8.01
CA PRO A 84 -19.56 -6.31 6.96
C PRO A 84 -20.93 -5.67 7.18
N ILE A 85 -21.42 -4.94 6.16
CA ILE A 85 -22.74 -4.32 6.20
C ILE A 85 -23.68 -5.44 6.64
N PRO A 86 -24.38 -5.32 7.79
CA PRO A 86 -25.30 -6.35 8.19
C PRO A 86 -26.31 -6.51 7.06
N SER A 87 -26.31 -7.67 6.41
CA SER A 87 -27.28 -8.10 5.40
C SER A 87 -28.66 -8.31 6.05
N THR A 88 -29.04 -7.49 7.02
CA THR A 88 -30.31 -7.57 7.71
C THR A 88 -31.26 -6.62 6.99
N PRO A 89 -32.26 -7.13 6.25
CA PRO A 89 -33.30 -6.26 5.72
C PRO A 89 -34.01 -5.57 6.89
N PRO A 90 -34.45 -4.31 6.73
CA PRO A 90 -35.17 -3.61 7.80
C PRO A 90 -36.39 -4.44 8.22
N PRO A 91 -36.71 -4.54 9.53
CA PRO A 91 -37.90 -5.22 9.97
C PRO A 91 -39.10 -4.57 9.31
N ARG A 92 -39.83 -5.36 8.52
CA ARG A 92 -41.09 -4.96 7.89
C ARG A 92 -42.08 -4.70 9.02
N THR A 93 -42.33 -3.43 9.34
CA THR A 93 -43.38 -3.04 10.29
C THR A 93 -44.69 -3.63 9.79
N PRO A 94 -45.42 -4.44 10.58
CA PRO A 94 -46.79 -4.77 10.23
C PRO A 94 -47.66 -3.51 10.36
N SER A 95 -48.60 -3.41 9.44
CA SER A 95 -49.55 -2.30 9.26
C SER A 95 -50.38 -1.97 10.50
#